data_AF-A0A961GD51-F1
#
_entry.id   AF-A0A961GD51-F1
#
_cell.length_a   1.000
_cell.length_b   1.000
_cell.length_c   1.000
_cell.angle_alpha   90.00
_cell.angle_beta   90.00
_cell.angle_gamma   90.00
#
_symmetry.space_group_name_H-M   'P 1'
#
loop_
_entity.id
_entity.type
_entity.pdbx_description
1 polymer ?
#
loop_
_entity_poly.entity_id
_entity_poly.type
_entity_poly.pdbx_seq_one_letter_code
_entity_poly.pdbx_strand_id
1 'polypeptide(L)'
;MSLLERRLQILLDGARYERLAREAEATGHSVAAIVREAIDLRLPPDLDKRAEAGRRLLELADRTGQRPEPDWAEIKADIEADITARLP
;
A
#
# COMPACT_ATOMS: atom_id res chain seq x y z
N MET A 1 -14.44 11.31 1.68
CA MET A 1 -15.32 10.51 0.82
C MET A 1 -15.44 11.21 -0.52
N SER A 2 -14.98 10.58 -1.60
CA SER A 2 -15.21 11.07 -2.96
C SER A 2 -16.60 10.62 -3.42
N LEU A 3 -17.36 11.51 -4.06
CA LEU A 3 -18.66 11.16 -4.65
C LEU A 3 -18.45 10.23 -5.85
N LEU A 4 -19.34 9.26 -6.04
CA LEU A 4 -19.30 8.37 -7.21
C LEU A 4 -19.86 9.11 -8.43
N GLU A 5 -18.98 9.75 -9.21
CA GLU A 5 -19.36 10.66 -10.31
C GLU A 5 -19.42 10.01 -11.70
N ARG A 6 -18.88 8.80 -11.85
CA ARG A 6 -18.76 8.08 -13.14
C ARG A 6 -19.38 6.69 -13.03
N ARG A 7 -20.22 6.31 -13.99
CA ARG A 7 -20.83 4.98 -14.08
C ARG A 7 -20.05 4.07 -15.02
N LEU A 8 -19.69 2.88 -14.55
CA LEU A 8 -19.10 1.82 -15.35
C LEU A 8 -20.17 0.77 -15.70
N GLN A 9 -20.23 0.36 -16.97
CA GLN A 9 -21.02 -0.78 -17.43
C GLN A 9 -20.08 -1.81 -18.05
N ILE A 10 -20.10 -3.04 -17.54
CA ILE A 10 -19.26 -4.15 -18.01
C ILE A 10 -20.13 -5.39 -18.20
N LEU A 11 -19.77 -6.22 -19.17
CA LEU A 11 -20.37 -7.55 -19.35
C LEU A 11 -19.48 -8.59 -18.68
N LEU A 12 -20.11 -9.46 -17.89
CA LEU A 12 -19.47 -10.59 -17.22
C LEU A 12 -20.15 -11.88 -17.69
N ASP A 13 -19.38 -12.97 -17.74
CA ASP A 13 -20.01 -14.29 -17.82
C ASP A 13 -20.69 -14.64 -16.49
N GLY A 14 -21.56 -15.66 -16.53
CA GLY A 14 -22.33 -16.07 -15.36
C GLY A 14 -21.44 -16.47 -14.19
N ALA A 15 -20.36 -17.22 -14.45
CA ALA A 15 -19.44 -17.69 -13.41
C ALA A 15 -18.74 -16.53 -12.67
N ARG A 16 -18.32 -15.47 -13.38
CA ARG A 16 -17.74 -14.28 -12.75
C ARG A 16 -18.78 -13.51 -11.95
N TYR A 17 -19.99 -13.35 -12.46
CA TYR A 17 -21.06 -12.68 -11.73
C TYR A 17 -21.42 -13.43 -10.43
N GLU A 18 -21.58 -14.74 -10.48
CA GLU A 18 -21.88 -15.57 -9.31
C GLU A 18 -20.78 -15.52 -8.25
N ARG A 19 -19.51 -15.41 -8.66
CA ARG A 19 -18.41 -15.21 -7.71
C ARG A 19 -18.53 -13.87 -6.99
N LEU A 20 -18.81 -12.78 -7.70
CA LEU A 20 -19.00 -11.46 -7.10
C LEU A 20 -20.24 -11.41 -6.19
N ALA A 21 -21.34 -12.03 -6.62
CA ALA A 21 -22.58 -12.07 -5.85
C ALA A 21 -22.41 -12.82 -4.51
N ARG A 22 -21.72 -13.97 -4.53
CA ARG A 22 -21.41 -14.73 -3.31
C ARG A 22 -20.53 -13.94 -2.34
N GLU A 23 -19.52 -13.25 -2.84
CA GLU A 23 -18.64 -12.42 -2.01
C GLU A 23 -19.40 -11.24 -1.38
N ALA A 24 -20.26 -10.59 -2.18
CA ALA A 24 -21.11 -9.50 -1.72
C ALA A 24 -22.05 -9.96 -0.59
N GLU A 25 -22.67 -11.14 -0.74
CA GLU A 25 -23.51 -11.73 0.31
C GLU A 25 -22.70 -12.09 1.57
N ALA A 26 -21.56 -12.77 1.40
CA ALA A 26 -20.72 -13.20 2.51
C ALA A 26 -20.18 -12.04 3.36
N THR A 27 -19.91 -10.90 2.73
CA THR A 27 -19.34 -9.72 3.39
C THR A 27 -20.38 -8.65 3.76
N GLY A 28 -21.64 -8.82 3.35
CA GLY A 28 -22.70 -7.83 3.55
C GLY A 28 -22.54 -6.55 2.72
N HIS A 29 -21.73 -6.59 1.66
CA HIS A 29 -21.49 -5.47 0.77
C HIS A 29 -22.27 -5.59 -0.54
N SER A 30 -22.37 -4.49 -1.30
CA SER A 30 -22.89 -4.56 -2.66
C SER A 30 -21.83 -5.11 -3.63
N VAL A 31 -22.25 -5.76 -4.71
CA VAL A 31 -21.36 -6.15 -5.83
C VAL A 31 -20.53 -4.96 -6.31
N ALA A 32 -21.13 -3.77 -6.39
CA ALA A 32 -20.43 -2.57 -6.80
C ALA A 32 -19.32 -2.14 -5.81
N ALA A 33 -19.49 -2.40 -4.50
CA ALA A 33 -18.46 -2.15 -3.50
C ALA A 33 -17.28 -3.12 -3.66
N ILE A 34 -17.56 -4.42 -3.83
CA ILE A 34 -16.54 -5.44 -4.11
C ILE A 34 -15.73 -5.09 -5.37
N VAL A 35 -16.39 -4.65 -6.43
CA VAL A 35 -15.70 -4.23 -7.67
C VAL A 35 -14.79 -3.03 -7.42
N ARG A 36 -15.23 -2.03 -6.64
CA ARG A 36 -14.39 -0.87 -6.31
C ARG A 36 -13.18 -1.27 -5.47
N GLU A 37 -13.37 -2.11 -4.47
CA GLU A 37 -12.26 -2.61 -3.64
C GLU A 37 -11.24 -3.40 -4.47
N ALA A 38 -11.72 -4.26 -5.38
CA ALA A 38 -10.84 -4.98 -6.30
C ALA A 38 -10.06 -4.05 -7.24
N ILE A 39 -10.67 -2.92 -7.65
CA ILE A 39 -9.97 -1.88 -8.43
C ILE A 39 -8.87 -1.24 -7.58
N ASP A 40 -9.17 -0.80 -6.36
CA ASP A 40 -8.19 -0.15 -5.48
C ASP A 40 -7.03 -1.09 -5.14
N LEU A 41 -7.30 -2.38 -4.94
CA LEU A 41 -6.28 -3.40 -4.72
C LEU A 41 -5.37 -3.57 -5.94
N ARG A 42 -5.95 -3.59 -7.15
CA ARG A 42 -5.21 -3.82 -8.40
C ARG A 42 -4.50 -2.57 -8.93
N LEU A 43 -5.06 -1.40 -8.66
CA LEU A 43 -4.63 -0.08 -9.10
C LEU A 43 -4.54 0.88 -7.90
N PRO A 44 -3.63 0.64 -6.94
CA PRO A 44 -3.54 1.49 -5.77
C PRO A 44 -3.30 2.95 -6.16
N PRO A 45 -3.99 3.91 -5.50
CA PRO A 45 -3.96 5.33 -5.88
C PRO A 45 -2.56 5.95 -5.81
N ASP A 46 -1.64 5.34 -5.06
CA ASP A 46 -0.30 5.82 -4.81
C ASP A 46 0.80 4.96 -5.44
N LEU A 47 0.49 4.14 -6.47
CA LEU A 47 1.51 3.36 -7.19
C LEU A 47 2.68 4.22 -7.64
N ASP A 48 2.38 5.37 -8.24
CA ASP A 48 3.40 6.30 -8.73
C ASP A 48 4.19 6.93 -7.57
N LYS A 49 3.53 7.28 -6.47
CA LYS A 49 4.19 7.80 -5.27
C LYS A 49 5.11 6.77 -4.61
N ARG A 50 4.69 5.50 -4.55
CA ARG A 50 5.53 4.40 -4.03
C ARG A 50 6.75 4.18 -4.92
N ALA A 51 6.54 4.17 -6.24
CA ALA A 51 7.64 4.03 -7.21
C ALA A 51 8.60 5.24 -7.16
N GLU A 52 8.08 6.45 -6.95
CA GLU A 52 8.88 7.66 -6.77
C GLU A 52 9.64 7.64 -5.44
N ALA A 53 9.00 7.28 -4.33
CA ALA A 53 9.66 7.15 -3.04
C ALA A 53 10.78 6.10 -3.07
N GLY A 54 10.54 4.96 -3.74
CA GLY A 54 11.57 3.95 -3.97
C GLY A 54 12.76 4.48 -4.78
N ARG A 55 12.50 5.23 -5.85
CA ARG A 55 13.57 5.90 -6.63
C ARG A 55 14.38 6.88 -5.77
N ARG A 56 13.71 7.74 -5.00
CA ARG A 56 14.39 8.69 -4.09
C ARG A 56 15.23 8.00 -3.02
N LEU A 57 14.77 6.86 -2.50
CA LEU A 57 15.53 6.06 -1.53
C LEU A 57 16.81 5.49 -2.15
N LEU A 58 16.72 4.93 -3.37
CA LEU A 58 17.88 4.41 -4.10
C LEU A 58 18.87 5.53 -4.45
N GLU A 59 18.38 6.68 -4.94
CA GLU A 59 19.22 7.87 -5.20
C GLU A 59 19.89 8.40 -3.93
N LEU A 60 19.25 8.27 -2.76
CA LEU A 60 19.87 8.61 -1.49
C LEU A 60 20.98 7.61 -1.15
N ALA A 61 20.71 6.31 -1.28
CA ALA A 61 21.68 5.26 -1.01
C ALA A 61 22.93 5.39 -1.91
N ASP A 62 22.75 5.68 -3.20
CA ASP A 62 23.84 5.92 -4.15
C ASP A 62 24.71 7.12 -3.75
N ARG A 63 24.10 8.18 -3.18
CA ARG A 63 24.84 9.36 -2.68
C ARG A 63 25.56 9.11 -1.36
N THR A 64 25.03 8.24 -0.51
CA THR A 64 25.58 7.95 0.83
C THR A 64 26.49 6.73 0.86
N GLY A 65 26.59 5.98 -0.24
CA GLY A 65 27.21 4.65 -0.36
C GLY A 65 28.74 4.56 -0.16
N GLN A 66 29.36 5.56 0.47
CA GLN A 66 30.78 5.58 0.80
C GLN A 66 31.06 5.62 2.30
N ARG A 67 30.02 5.65 3.15
CA ARG A 67 30.24 5.60 4.60
C ARG A 67 30.44 4.14 5.03
N PRO A 68 31.46 3.84 5.87
CA PRO A 68 31.57 2.53 6.49
C PRO A 68 30.26 2.18 7.21
N GLU A 69 29.80 0.96 7.03
CA GLU A 69 28.67 0.44 7.79
C GLU A 69 29.07 0.43 9.28
N PRO A 70 28.28 1.05 10.18
CA PRO A 70 28.59 1.04 11.61
C PRO A 70 28.46 -0.39 12.17
N ASP A 71 29.16 -0.67 13.27
CA ASP A 71 29.01 -1.96 13.95
C ASP A 71 27.61 -2.11 14.54
N TRP A 72 27.12 -3.35 14.60
CA TRP A 72 25.80 -3.63 15.15
C TRP A 72 25.72 -3.28 16.64
N ALA A 73 26.82 -3.38 17.40
CA ALA A 73 26.83 -2.92 18.78
C ALA A 73 26.55 -1.40 18.88
N GLU A 74 27.09 -0.62 17.95
CA GLU A 74 26.93 0.84 17.91
C GLU A 74 25.50 1.23 17.51
N ILE A 75 24.96 0.68 16.42
CA ILE A 75 23.60 1.01 15.96
C ILE A 75 22.57 0.61 17.03
N LYS A 76 22.78 -0.52 17.73
CA LYS A 76 21.89 -0.93 18.81
C LYS A 76 21.90 0.07 19.96
N ALA A 77 23.09 0.51 20.39
CA ALA A 77 23.22 1.50 21.45
C ALA A 77 22.58 2.84 21.07
N ASP A 78 22.74 3.28 19.82
CA ASP A 78 22.12 4.50 19.30
C ASP A 78 20.58 4.42 19.30
N ILE A 79 20.02 3.29 18.86
CA ILE A 79 18.57 3.05 18.88
C ILE A 79 18.05 3.01 20.33
N GLU A 80 18.73 2.32 21.24
CA GLU A 80 18.35 2.28 22.65
C GLU A 80 18.37 3.67 23.29
N ALA A 81 19.41 4.47 23.01
CA ALA A 81 19.52 5.84 23.49
C ALA A 81 18.39 6.74 22.97
N ASP A 82 18.07 6.69 21.66
CA ASP A 82 16.96 7.47 21.07
C ASP A 82 15.60 7.05 21.64
N ILE A 83 15.36 5.75 21.82
CA ILE A 83 14.12 5.25 22.44
C ILE A 83 14.02 5.76 23.89
N THR A 84 15.07 5.61 24.70
CA THR A 84 15.08 6.07 26.09
C THR A 84 14.87 7.58 26.19
N ALA A 85 15.45 8.37 25.29
CA ALA A 85 15.27 9.82 25.26
C ALA A 85 13.85 10.27 24.91
N ARG A 86 13.06 9.41 24.25
CA ARG A 86 11.66 9.68 23.85
C ARG A 86 10.62 9.13 24.83
N LEU A 87 11.04 8.38 25.84
CA LEU A 87 10.14 7.91 26.90
C LEU A 87 9.81 9.07 27.86
N PRO A 88 8.54 9.19 28.30
CA PRO A 88 8.09 10.26 29.19
C PRO A 88 8.63 10.16 30.62
#